data_AF-A0A3D4ITX6-F1
#
_entry.id   AF-A0A3D4ITX6-F1
#
_cell.length_a   1.000
_cell.length_b   1.000
_cell.length_c   1.000
_cell.angle_alpha   90.00
_cell.angle_beta   90.00
_cell.angle_gamma   90.00
#
_symmetry.space_group_name_H-M   'P 1'
#
loop_
_entity.id
_entity.type
_entity.pdbx_description
1 polymer ?
#
loop_
_entity_poly.entity_id
_entity_poly.type
_entity_poly.pdbx_seq_one_letter_code
_entity_poly.pdbx_strand_id
1 'polypeptide(L)'
;MRILSLALTAAFLMSCSSGKKPDEQAFENSLDSAMMEGSSIDQEVIGSILDQIPSPLEISVLLKESGIKYNADLLNSPDNLPKYNSNYKMALNLGIYGTDLGYTNIYGQNQSGIKYLSSIKSLANQLNIGQFFDIETIGRLATNSKNLDSLLLITTQNFNAINHYLQQQNRSSLSVLLLTGGWLEAMQVTCQVASSNPSHKELREKIGEQKITLEQILLLFSFYESDENMASLL
;
A
#
# COMPACT_ATOMS: atom_id res chain seq x y z
N MET A 1 -30.55 48.00 10.26
CA MET A 1 -29.89 46.98 9.42
C MET A 1 -28.36 47.09 9.47
N ARG A 2 -27.73 47.04 10.66
CA ARG A 2 -26.27 46.95 10.81
C ARG A 2 -25.80 45.97 11.89
N ILE A 3 -26.74 45.40 12.66
CA ILE A 3 -26.47 44.43 13.72
C ILE A 3 -26.71 42.98 13.22
N LEU A 4 -27.40 42.81 12.08
CA LEU A 4 -27.64 41.50 11.46
C LEU A 4 -26.46 41.02 10.59
N SER A 5 -25.49 41.90 10.32
CA SER A 5 -24.35 41.61 9.42
C SER A 5 -23.10 41.12 10.16
N LEU A 6 -23.10 41.12 11.50
CA LEU A 6 -21.95 40.68 12.30
C LEU A 6 -22.09 39.25 12.85
N ALA A 7 -23.28 38.64 12.74
CA ALA A 7 -23.53 37.28 13.22
C ALA A 7 -23.25 36.20 12.16
N LEU A 8 -23.01 36.57 10.89
CA LEU A 8 -22.85 35.62 9.79
C LEU A 8 -21.38 35.25 9.50
N THR A 9 -20.41 35.91 10.15
CA THR A 9 -18.97 35.71 9.89
C THR A 9 -18.25 34.86 10.94
N ALA A 10 -18.94 34.43 12.01
CA ALA A 10 -18.34 33.59 13.06
C ALA A 10 -18.57 32.08 12.87
N ALA A 11 -19.34 31.66 11.87
CA ALA A 11 -19.70 30.25 11.66
C ALA A 11 -18.74 29.47 10.74
N PHE A 12 -17.69 30.08 10.19
CA PHE A 12 -16.80 29.46 9.20
C PHE A 12 -15.47 28.91 9.72
N LEU A 13 -15.25 28.87 11.05
CA LEU A 13 -14.00 28.33 11.63
C LEU A 13 -14.15 26.94 12.27
N MET A 14 -15.27 26.25 12.06
CA MET A 14 -15.40 24.81 12.36
C MET A 14 -15.34 23.98 11.07
N SER A 15 -14.28 24.17 10.29
CA SER A 15 -13.81 23.11 9.39
C SER A 15 -12.58 22.49 10.04
N CYS A 16 -12.84 21.63 11.02
CA CYS A 16 -11.83 20.66 11.44
C CYS A 16 -11.56 19.77 10.24
N SER A 17 -10.37 19.87 9.67
CA SER A 17 -9.85 18.85 8.78
C SER A 17 -9.79 17.56 9.59
N SER A 18 -10.70 16.63 9.30
CA SER A 18 -10.66 15.26 9.78
C SER A 18 -9.55 14.50 9.05
N GLY A 19 -8.30 14.93 9.23
CA GLY A 19 -7.15 14.06 9.09
C GLY A 19 -7.09 13.25 10.37
N LYS A 20 -7.63 12.02 10.33
CA LYS A 20 -7.44 11.05 11.41
C LYS A 20 -5.92 10.85 11.56
N LYS A 21 -5.32 11.44 12.59
CA LYS A 21 -4.06 10.92 13.08
C LYS A 21 -4.33 9.50 13.62
N PRO A 22 -3.44 8.53 13.37
CA PRO A 22 -3.54 7.23 14.02
C PRO A 22 -3.59 7.45 15.54
N ASP A 23 -4.54 6.79 16.20
CA ASP A 23 -4.64 6.80 17.65
C ASP A 23 -3.53 5.90 18.21
N GLU A 24 -2.39 6.52 18.49
CA GLU A 24 -1.17 5.89 19.01
C GLU A 24 -1.45 5.14 20.33
N GLN A 25 -2.42 5.62 21.13
CA GLN A 25 -2.83 4.98 22.39
C GLN A 25 -3.67 3.73 22.16
N ALA A 26 -4.56 3.74 21.17
CA ALA A 26 -5.30 2.53 20.78
C ALA A 26 -4.38 1.47 20.17
N PHE A 27 -3.35 1.92 19.43
CA PHE A 27 -2.29 1.06 18.89
C PHE A 27 -1.46 0.41 20.01
N GLU A 28 -0.97 1.17 20.99
CA GLU A 28 -0.22 0.62 22.14
C GLU A 28 -1.06 -0.36 22.97
N ASN A 29 -2.33 -0.04 23.23
CA ASN A 29 -3.23 -0.94 23.98
C ASN A 29 -3.51 -2.26 23.23
N SER A 30 -3.59 -2.21 21.89
CA SER A 30 -3.72 -3.43 21.07
C SER A 30 -2.42 -4.26 21.08
N LEU A 31 -1.26 -3.60 21.15
CA LEU A 31 0.06 -4.21 21.24
C LEU A 31 0.21 -5.02 22.54
N ASP A 32 -0.09 -4.38 23.68
CA ASP A 32 0.02 -5.00 25.00
C ASP A 32 -0.96 -6.18 25.14
N SER A 33 -2.15 -6.07 24.56
CA SER A 33 -3.15 -7.14 24.60
C SER A 33 -2.74 -8.34 23.74
N ALA A 34 -2.19 -8.11 22.55
CA ALA A 34 -1.75 -9.18 21.65
C ALA A 34 -0.50 -9.92 22.15
N MET A 35 0.38 -9.24 22.90
CA MET A 35 1.59 -9.84 23.47
C MET A 35 1.33 -10.64 24.77
N MET A 36 0.22 -10.40 25.45
CA MET A 36 -0.10 -11.03 26.74
C MET A 36 -0.87 -12.36 26.63
N GLU A 37 -1.61 -12.58 25.54
CA GLU A 37 -2.37 -13.83 25.35
C GLU A 37 -1.69 -14.75 24.33
N GLY A 38 -1.07 -15.84 24.81
CA GLY A 38 -0.56 -16.94 23.99
C GLY A 38 -1.65 -17.80 23.32
N SER A 39 -2.77 -17.19 22.94
CA SER A 39 -3.88 -17.78 22.18
C SER A 39 -3.73 -17.39 20.70
N SER A 40 -4.35 -18.17 19.80
CA SER A 40 -4.33 -17.90 18.35
C SER A 40 -4.66 -16.44 18.06
N ILE A 41 -3.72 -15.70 17.47
CA ILE A 41 -3.84 -14.27 17.20
C ILE A 41 -5.09 -14.01 16.36
N ASP A 42 -5.93 -13.11 16.85
CA ASP A 42 -7.20 -12.78 16.23
C ASP A 42 -6.97 -12.18 14.84
N GLN A 43 -7.58 -12.79 13.83
CA GLN A 43 -7.54 -12.30 12.45
C GLN A 43 -8.11 -10.88 12.35
N GLU A 44 -9.01 -10.49 13.24
CA GLU A 44 -9.56 -9.14 13.33
C GLU A 44 -8.50 -8.12 13.75
N VAL A 45 -7.59 -8.46 14.67
CA VAL A 45 -6.48 -7.58 15.08
C VAL A 45 -5.54 -7.34 13.90
N ILE A 46 -5.15 -8.41 13.20
CA ILE A 46 -4.33 -8.32 11.98
C ILE A 46 -5.02 -7.42 10.94
N GLY A 47 -6.32 -7.62 10.72
CA GLY A 47 -7.12 -6.80 9.82
C GLY A 47 -7.11 -5.32 10.19
N SER A 48 -7.31 -5.01 11.47
CA SER A 48 -7.35 -3.63 11.98
C SER A 48 -6.02 -2.90 11.78
N ILE A 49 -4.88 -3.59 11.88
CA ILE A 49 -3.56 -3.00 11.65
C ILE A 49 -3.35 -2.78 10.15
N LEU A 50 -3.72 -3.75 9.30
CA LEU A 50 -3.63 -3.63 7.84
C LEU A 50 -4.43 -2.43 7.32
N ASP A 51 -5.63 -2.20 7.86
CA ASP A 51 -6.51 -1.09 7.44
C ASP A 51 -5.97 0.30 7.84
N GLN A 52 -5.02 0.36 8.78
CA GLN A 52 -4.37 1.61 9.21
C GLN A 52 -3.17 1.98 8.34
N ILE A 53 -2.61 1.03 7.60
CA ILE A 53 -1.45 1.29 6.75
C ILE A 53 -1.92 1.94 5.45
N PRO A 54 -1.42 3.13 5.09
CA PRO A 54 -1.78 3.79 3.85
C PRO A 54 -1.33 2.97 2.64
N SER A 55 -2.01 3.17 1.51
CA SER A 55 -1.63 2.49 0.27
C SER A 55 -0.20 2.87 -0.12
N PRO A 56 0.69 1.89 -0.39
CA PRO A 56 2.05 2.17 -0.86
C PRO A 56 2.12 3.03 -2.13
N LEU A 57 1.04 3.01 -2.92
CA LEU A 57 0.89 3.82 -4.12
C LEU A 57 0.84 5.33 -3.85
N GLU A 58 0.48 5.75 -2.64
CA GLU A 58 0.44 7.17 -2.26
C GLU A 58 1.82 7.83 -2.39
N ILE A 59 2.90 7.10 -2.10
CA ILE A 59 4.28 7.60 -2.24
C ILE A 59 4.60 7.90 -3.72
N SER A 60 4.00 7.16 -4.64
CA SER A 60 4.23 7.34 -6.07
C SER A 60 3.66 8.69 -6.55
N VAL A 61 2.64 9.25 -5.89
CA VAL A 61 2.10 10.59 -6.18
C VAL A 61 3.18 11.66 -6.00
N LEU A 62 3.95 11.59 -4.91
CA LEU A 62 5.03 12.54 -4.60
C LEU A 62 6.15 12.51 -5.67
N LEU A 63 6.45 11.35 -6.22
CA LEU A 63 7.45 11.20 -7.28
C LEU A 63 7.06 12.00 -8.54
N LYS A 64 5.76 12.04 -8.88
CA LYS A 64 5.25 12.85 -9.99
C LYS A 64 5.48 14.34 -9.76
N GLU A 65 5.15 14.80 -8.55
CA GLU A 65 5.19 16.22 -8.17
C GLU A 65 6.62 16.74 -8.07
N SER A 66 7.57 15.86 -7.73
CA SER A 66 9.00 16.20 -7.67
C SER A 66 9.66 16.49 -9.02
N GLY A 67 8.98 16.25 -10.15
CA GLY A 67 9.53 16.49 -11.49
C GLY A 67 10.64 15.52 -11.92
N ILE A 68 10.86 14.46 -11.15
CA ILE A 68 11.88 13.44 -11.42
C ILE A 68 11.45 12.59 -12.61
N LYS A 69 12.39 12.22 -13.48
CA LYS A 69 12.11 11.43 -14.69
C LYS A 69 11.85 9.96 -14.38
N TYR A 70 11.02 9.34 -15.23
CA TYR A 70 10.79 7.90 -15.23
C TYR A 70 12.10 7.12 -15.39
N ASN A 71 12.27 6.05 -14.61
CA ASN A 71 13.33 5.07 -14.79
C ASN A 71 12.75 3.65 -14.65
N ALA A 72 12.81 2.87 -15.73
CA ALA A 72 12.32 1.49 -15.75
C ALA A 72 13.22 0.52 -14.98
N ASP A 73 14.50 0.84 -14.81
CA ASP A 73 15.47 -0.04 -14.13
C ASP A 73 15.23 -0.12 -12.62
N LEU A 74 14.38 0.79 -12.09
CA LEU A 74 13.95 0.77 -10.70
C LEU A 74 12.91 -0.32 -10.43
N LEU A 75 12.24 -0.81 -11.47
CA LEU A 75 11.04 -1.63 -11.35
C LEU A 75 11.37 -3.11 -11.46
N ASN A 76 10.57 -3.92 -10.78
CA ASN A 76 10.65 -5.36 -10.94
C ASN A 76 10.22 -5.78 -12.35
N SER A 77 11.05 -6.56 -13.05
CA SER A 77 10.72 -6.98 -14.43
C SER A 77 9.55 -7.96 -14.46
N PRO A 78 8.52 -7.74 -15.31
CA PRO A 78 7.44 -8.72 -15.54
C PRO A 78 7.93 -10.11 -15.93
N ASP A 79 9.13 -10.21 -16.53
CA ASP A 79 9.75 -11.49 -16.92
C ASP A 79 10.16 -12.35 -15.71
N ASN A 80 10.15 -11.79 -14.49
CA ASN A 80 10.39 -12.53 -13.26
C ASN A 80 9.19 -13.39 -12.82
N LEU A 81 8.02 -13.26 -13.46
CA LEU A 81 6.80 -13.99 -13.09
C LEU A 81 7.01 -15.51 -12.87
N PRO A 82 7.78 -16.25 -13.72
CA PRO A 82 8.02 -17.68 -13.50
C PRO A 82 8.83 -18.01 -12.22
N LYS A 83 9.53 -17.03 -11.64
CA LYS A 83 10.32 -17.21 -10.40
C LYS A 83 9.43 -17.25 -9.15
N TYR A 84 8.18 -16.81 -9.24
CA TYR A 84 7.24 -16.73 -8.11
C TYR A 84 6.41 -18.00 -8.01
N ASN A 85 7.05 -19.05 -7.48
CA ASN A 85 6.55 -20.42 -7.46
C ASN A 85 5.94 -20.87 -6.13
N SER A 86 5.67 -19.95 -5.20
CA SER A 86 4.99 -20.22 -3.93
C SER A 86 3.98 -19.11 -3.64
N ASN A 87 2.94 -19.42 -2.85
CA ASN A 87 1.95 -18.42 -2.45
C ASN A 87 2.59 -17.20 -1.78
N TYR A 88 3.63 -17.41 -0.96
CA TYR A 88 4.38 -16.34 -0.30
C TYR A 88 5.04 -15.39 -1.32
N LYS A 89 5.80 -15.95 -2.27
CA LYS A 89 6.45 -15.16 -3.32
C LYS A 89 5.43 -14.48 -4.23
N MET A 90 4.34 -15.17 -4.56
CA MET A 90 3.28 -14.60 -5.39
C MET A 90 2.58 -13.44 -4.70
N ALA A 91 2.24 -13.55 -3.41
CA ALA A 91 1.58 -12.49 -2.66
C ALA A 91 2.47 -11.25 -2.51
N LEU A 92 3.73 -11.46 -2.11
CA LEU A 92 4.73 -10.38 -2.03
C LEU A 92 4.90 -9.67 -3.38
N ASN A 93 5.06 -10.43 -4.47
CA ASN A 93 5.29 -9.85 -5.79
C ASN A 93 4.02 -9.29 -6.45
N LEU A 94 2.84 -9.71 -6.01
CA LEU A 94 1.59 -9.06 -6.39
C LEU A 94 1.54 -7.63 -5.86
N GLY A 95 2.03 -7.41 -4.64
CA GLY A 95 2.19 -6.08 -4.05
C GLY A 95 3.19 -5.23 -4.83
N ILE A 96 4.38 -5.79 -5.08
CA ILE A 96 5.44 -5.16 -5.87
C ILE A 96 4.92 -4.71 -7.24
N TYR A 97 4.30 -5.62 -8.01
CA TYR A 97 3.76 -5.28 -9.33
C TYR A 97 2.58 -4.30 -9.27
N GLY A 98 1.80 -4.30 -8.18
CA GLY A 98 0.80 -3.26 -7.93
C GLY A 98 1.43 -1.87 -7.84
N THR A 99 2.54 -1.75 -7.12
CA THR A 99 3.31 -0.50 -7.04
C THR A 99 3.92 -0.11 -8.39
N ASP A 100 4.52 -1.06 -9.12
CA ASP A 100 5.07 -0.82 -10.46
C ASP A 100 4.01 -0.35 -11.46
N LEU A 101 2.80 -0.92 -11.39
CA LEU A 101 1.66 -0.47 -12.19
C LEU A 101 1.32 0.99 -11.90
N GLY A 102 1.31 1.39 -10.63
CA GLY A 102 1.08 2.79 -10.25
C GLY A 102 2.18 3.71 -10.73
N TYR A 103 3.44 3.33 -10.56
CA TYR A 103 4.59 4.10 -11.04
C TYR A 103 4.54 4.29 -12.56
N THR A 104 4.27 3.21 -13.32
CA THR A 104 4.11 3.31 -14.78
C THR A 104 2.92 4.19 -15.18
N ASN A 105 1.78 4.14 -14.45
CA ASN A 105 0.64 5.02 -14.67
C ASN A 105 1.00 6.50 -14.49
N ILE A 106 1.69 6.83 -13.39
CA ILE A 106 2.12 8.20 -13.08
C ILE A 106 2.94 8.83 -14.20
N TYR A 107 3.83 8.03 -14.78
CA TYR A 107 4.72 8.44 -15.88
C TYR A 107 4.15 8.20 -17.28
N GLY A 108 2.89 7.79 -17.40
CA GLY A 108 2.22 7.56 -18.69
C GLY A 108 2.81 6.43 -19.53
N GLN A 109 3.45 5.44 -18.88
CA GLN A 109 4.12 4.31 -19.53
C GLN A 109 3.13 3.17 -19.81
N ASN A 110 2.17 3.44 -20.70
CA ASN A 110 1.02 2.57 -20.94
C ASN A 110 1.39 1.13 -21.35
N GLN A 111 2.42 0.96 -22.20
CA GLN A 111 2.85 -0.36 -22.64
C GLN A 111 3.43 -1.19 -21.48
N SER A 112 4.23 -0.56 -20.61
CA SER A 112 4.74 -1.21 -19.39
C SER A 112 3.60 -1.50 -18.42
N GLY A 113 2.67 -0.56 -18.22
CA GLY A 113 1.50 -0.76 -17.37
C GLY A 113 0.65 -1.98 -17.78
N ILE A 114 0.45 -2.22 -19.09
CA ILE A 114 -0.26 -3.41 -19.57
C ILE A 114 0.48 -4.71 -19.21
N LYS A 115 1.83 -4.72 -19.25
CA LYS A 115 2.62 -5.89 -18.85
C LYS A 115 2.49 -6.18 -17.35
N TYR A 116 2.54 -5.14 -16.52
CA TYR A 116 2.32 -5.27 -15.08
C TYR A 116 0.91 -5.76 -14.77
N LEU A 117 -0.11 -5.21 -15.43
CA LEU A 117 -1.49 -5.66 -15.28
C LEU A 117 -1.67 -7.16 -15.62
N SER A 118 -1.01 -7.63 -16.68
CA SER A 118 -1.01 -9.05 -17.04
C SER A 118 -0.36 -9.92 -15.95
N SER A 119 0.73 -9.44 -15.35
CA SER A 119 1.43 -10.13 -14.28
C SER A 119 0.60 -10.18 -13.00
N ILE A 120 -0.02 -9.05 -12.62
CA ILE A 120 -0.99 -8.94 -11.52
C ILE A 120 -2.13 -9.94 -11.70
N LYS A 121 -2.75 -9.97 -12.89
CA LYS A 121 -3.83 -10.92 -13.20
C LYS A 121 -3.39 -12.37 -12.99
N SER A 122 -2.20 -12.72 -13.48
CA SER A 122 -1.67 -14.08 -13.35
C SER A 122 -1.45 -14.47 -11.88
N LEU A 123 -0.80 -13.60 -11.10
CA LEU A 123 -0.56 -13.85 -9.68
C LEU A 123 -1.88 -13.91 -8.88
N ALA A 124 -2.80 -12.98 -9.11
CA ALA A 124 -4.09 -12.94 -8.42
C ALA A 124 -4.92 -14.22 -8.69
N ASN A 125 -4.91 -14.71 -9.93
CA ASN A 125 -5.57 -15.97 -10.29
C ASN A 125 -4.93 -17.17 -9.58
N GLN A 126 -3.60 -17.26 -9.55
CA GLN A 126 -2.90 -18.35 -8.86
C GLN A 126 -3.14 -18.34 -7.33
N LEU A 127 -3.31 -17.15 -6.77
CA LEU A 127 -3.65 -16.95 -5.35
C LEU A 127 -5.15 -17.14 -5.04
N ASN A 128 -6.00 -17.44 -6.04
CA ASN A 128 -7.46 -17.54 -5.91
C ASN A 128 -8.14 -16.27 -5.38
N ILE A 129 -7.62 -15.10 -5.78
CA ILE A 129 -8.17 -13.77 -5.46
C ILE A 129 -8.46 -12.92 -6.71
N GLY A 130 -8.36 -13.53 -7.91
CA GLY A 130 -8.58 -12.83 -9.19
C GLY A 130 -9.95 -12.17 -9.31
N GLN A 131 -10.97 -12.68 -8.62
CA GLN A 131 -12.32 -12.11 -8.59
C GLN A 131 -12.40 -10.70 -7.99
N PHE A 132 -11.42 -10.29 -7.18
CA PHE A 132 -11.37 -8.95 -6.61
C PHE A 132 -10.67 -7.94 -7.52
N PHE A 133 -10.13 -8.38 -8.65
CA PHE A 133 -9.46 -7.53 -9.62
C PHE A 133 -10.34 -7.34 -10.86
N ASP A 134 -11.00 -6.18 -10.95
CA ASP A 134 -11.58 -5.73 -12.21
C ASP A 134 -10.45 -5.26 -13.15
N ILE A 135 -9.84 -6.22 -13.83
CA ILE A 135 -8.69 -5.99 -14.73
C ILE A 135 -9.04 -5.01 -15.86
N GLU A 136 -10.29 -5.00 -16.34
CA GLU A 136 -10.70 -4.07 -17.41
C GLU A 136 -10.72 -2.64 -16.88
N THR A 137 -11.37 -2.41 -15.74
CA THR A 137 -11.40 -1.09 -15.12
C THR A 137 -10.02 -0.63 -14.71
N ILE A 138 -9.22 -1.49 -14.05
CA ILE A 138 -7.84 -1.17 -13.65
C ILE A 138 -7.00 -0.82 -14.88
N GLY A 139 -7.09 -1.58 -15.97
CA GLY A 139 -6.32 -1.30 -17.19
C GLY A 139 -6.68 0.03 -17.84
N ARG A 140 -7.97 0.36 -17.88
CA ARG A 140 -8.45 1.66 -18.38
C ARG A 140 -7.94 2.82 -17.53
N LEU A 141 -7.90 2.67 -16.21
CA LEU A 141 -7.39 3.68 -15.29
C LEU A 141 -5.86 3.80 -15.37
N ALA A 142 -5.15 2.66 -15.39
CA ALA A 142 -3.69 2.58 -15.43
C ALA A 142 -3.06 3.08 -16.73
N THR A 143 -3.82 3.13 -17.83
CA THR A 143 -3.35 3.67 -19.13
C THR A 143 -3.60 5.17 -19.30
N ASN A 144 -4.06 5.86 -18.25
CA ASN A 144 -4.27 7.30 -18.25
C ASN A 144 -3.80 7.92 -16.93
N SER A 145 -2.70 8.68 -16.98
CA SER A 145 -2.07 9.30 -15.81
C SER A 145 -2.92 10.39 -15.12
N LYS A 146 -4.03 10.83 -15.74
CA LYS A 146 -5.01 11.73 -15.12
C LYS A 146 -5.97 11.02 -14.16
N ASN A 147 -6.00 9.69 -14.22
CA ASN A 147 -6.91 8.87 -13.42
C ASN A 147 -6.25 8.33 -12.16
N LEU A 148 -5.13 8.91 -11.71
CA LEU A 148 -4.36 8.43 -10.56
C LEU A 148 -5.21 8.29 -9.30
N ASP A 149 -6.03 9.29 -8.96
CA ASP A 149 -6.91 9.23 -7.78
C ASP A 149 -7.93 8.10 -7.88
N SER A 150 -8.46 7.87 -9.08
CA SER A 150 -9.39 6.76 -9.33
C SER A 150 -8.69 5.41 -9.26
N LEU A 151 -7.45 5.31 -9.74
CA LEU A 151 -6.62 4.12 -9.64
C LEU A 151 -6.28 3.82 -8.17
N LEU A 152 -5.91 4.84 -7.39
CA LEU A 152 -5.65 4.71 -5.96
C LEU A 152 -6.91 4.24 -5.22
N LEU A 153 -8.07 4.86 -5.50
CA LEU A 153 -9.34 4.48 -4.88
C LEU A 153 -9.70 3.01 -5.14
N ILE A 154 -9.68 2.58 -6.40
CA ILE A 154 -10.08 1.20 -6.74
C ILE A 154 -9.08 0.17 -6.20
N THR A 155 -7.78 0.47 -6.23
CA THR A 155 -6.76 -0.45 -5.71
C THR A 155 -6.85 -0.60 -4.19
N THR A 156 -7.13 0.48 -3.46
CA THR A 156 -7.41 0.43 -2.02
C THR A 156 -8.67 -0.37 -1.72
N GLN A 157 -9.76 -0.15 -2.47
CA GLN A 157 -11.00 -0.94 -2.31
C GLN A 157 -10.77 -2.43 -2.55
N ASN A 158 -10.01 -2.77 -3.60
CA ASN A 158 -9.67 -4.15 -3.91
C ASN A 158 -8.81 -4.77 -2.81
N PHE A 159 -7.80 -4.04 -2.31
CA PHE A 159 -6.97 -4.51 -1.19
C PHE A 159 -7.81 -4.82 0.04
N ASN A 160 -8.73 -3.93 0.43
CA ASN A 160 -9.60 -4.15 1.59
C ASN A 160 -10.51 -5.38 1.39
N ALA A 161 -11.07 -5.55 0.19
CA ALA A 161 -11.89 -6.72 -0.13
C ALA A 161 -11.09 -8.03 -0.10
N ILE A 162 -9.86 -8.02 -0.66
CA ILE A 162 -8.93 -9.15 -0.60
C ILE A 162 -8.55 -9.46 0.84
N ASN A 163 -8.24 -8.43 1.63
CA ASN A 163 -7.85 -8.57 3.03
C ASN A 163 -8.95 -9.25 3.84
N HIS A 164 -10.17 -8.73 3.74
CA HIS A 164 -11.34 -9.31 4.41
C HIS A 164 -11.60 -10.75 3.99
N TYR A 165 -11.52 -11.04 2.69
CA TYR A 165 -11.68 -12.41 2.18
C TYR A 165 -10.61 -13.36 2.72
N LEU A 166 -9.34 -12.96 2.67
CA LEU A 166 -8.23 -13.81 3.12
C LEU A 166 -8.27 -14.05 4.64
N GLN A 167 -8.72 -13.07 5.43
CA GLN A 167 -8.97 -13.24 6.87
C GLN A 167 -10.00 -14.33 7.13
N GLN A 168 -11.16 -14.28 6.46
CA GLN A 168 -12.20 -15.30 6.59
C GLN A 168 -11.73 -16.71 6.17
N GLN A 169 -10.72 -16.80 5.32
CA GLN A 169 -10.13 -18.05 4.86
C GLN A 169 -8.92 -18.51 5.71
N ASN A 170 -8.61 -17.84 6.83
CA ASN A 170 -7.40 -18.06 7.63
C ASN A 170 -6.09 -17.95 6.80
N ARG A 171 -6.06 -17.02 5.85
CA ARG A 171 -4.96 -16.78 4.91
C ARG A 171 -4.40 -15.35 5.03
N SER A 172 -4.53 -14.71 6.20
CA SER A 172 -4.09 -13.32 6.41
C SER A 172 -2.60 -13.08 6.19
N SER A 173 -1.75 -14.10 6.31
CA SER A 173 -0.33 -13.99 5.95
C SER A 173 -0.14 -13.51 4.51
N LEU A 174 -1.05 -13.86 3.58
CA LEU A 174 -0.99 -13.38 2.21
C LEU A 174 -1.37 -11.89 2.09
N SER A 175 -2.29 -11.39 2.91
CA SER A 175 -2.62 -9.96 2.98
C SER A 175 -1.43 -9.15 3.50
N VAL A 176 -0.76 -9.65 4.55
CA VAL A 176 0.45 -9.05 5.11
C VAL A 176 1.53 -8.98 4.04
N LEU A 177 1.83 -10.09 3.37
CA LEU A 177 2.83 -10.12 2.29
C LEU A 177 2.47 -9.22 1.12
N LEU A 178 1.20 -9.18 0.71
CA LEU A 178 0.73 -8.29 -0.35
C LEU A 178 1.01 -6.82 -0.01
N LEU A 179 0.68 -6.40 1.21
CA LEU A 179 0.94 -5.05 1.69
C LEU A 179 2.45 -4.77 1.78
N THR A 180 3.20 -5.67 2.43
CA THR A 180 4.65 -5.53 2.60
C THR A 180 5.36 -5.44 1.26
N GLY A 181 4.96 -6.23 0.27
CA GLY A 181 5.56 -6.19 -1.06
C GLY A 181 5.32 -4.85 -1.77
N GLY A 182 4.10 -4.33 -1.67
CA GLY A 182 3.79 -3.00 -2.22
C GLY A 182 4.59 -1.90 -1.52
N TRP A 183 4.67 -1.94 -0.19
CA TRP A 183 5.44 -1.00 0.62
C TRP A 183 6.93 -1.07 0.33
N LEU A 184 7.50 -2.28 0.25
CA LEU A 184 8.91 -2.49 -0.03
C LEU A 184 9.29 -1.91 -1.40
N GLU A 185 8.49 -2.14 -2.44
CA GLU A 185 8.75 -1.58 -3.76
C GLU A 185 8.64 -0.05 -3.76
N ALA A 186 7.62 0.51 -3.08
CA ALA A 186 7.44 1.95 -2.98
C ALA A 186 8.65 2.61 -2.28
N MET A 187 9.14 1.99 -1.20
CA MET A 187 10.34 2.43 -0.49
C MET A 187 11.60 2.28 -1.33
N GLN A 188 11.76 1.16 -2.03
CA GLN A 188 12.89 0.89 -2.92
C GLN A 188 13.01 1.98 -3.98
N VAL A 189 11.92 2.25 -4.72
CA VAL A 189 11.87 3.30 -5.74
C VAL A 189 12.18 4.66 -5.12
N THR A 190 11.51 5.01 -4.01
CA THR A 190 11.64 6.34 -3.39
C THR A 190 13.04 6.59 -2.84
N CYS A 191 13.66 5.60 -2.18
CA CYS A 191 15.01 5.69 -1.66
C CYS A 191 16.06 5.80 -2.77
N GLN A 192 15.92 5.05 -3.86
CA GLN A 192 16.83 5.16 -5.00
C GLN A 192 16.72 6.53 -5.69
N VAL A 193 15.49 7.02 -5.84
CA VAL A 193 15.22 8.34 -6.38
C VAL A 193 15.80 9.44 -5.48
N ALA A 194 15.58 9.37 -4.17
CA ALA A 194 16.11 10.33 -3.20
C ALA A 194 17.64 10.32 -3.14
N SER A 195 18.26 9.15 -3.24
CA SER A 195 19.72 8.99 -3.27
C SER A 195 20.35 9.63 -4.51
N SER A 196 19.67 9.56 -5.65
CA SER A 196 20.07 10.24 -6.89
C SER A 196 19.80 11.75 -6.85
N ASN A 197 19.00 12.22 -5.90
CA ASN A 197 18.54 13.60 -5.77
C ASN A 197 18.68 14.13 -4.32
N PRO A 198 19.89 14.15 -3.74
CA PRO A 198 20.09 14.38 -2.31
C PRO A 198 19.68 15.79 -1.83
N SER A 199 19.39 16.72 -2.74
CA SER A 199 18.85 18.05 -2.41
C SER A 199 17.33 18.06 -2.18
N HIS A 200 16.59 17.03 -2.60
CA HIS A 200 15.13 16.98 -2.47
C HIS A 200 14.73 16.63 -1.03
N LYS A 201 14.49 17.66 -0.21
CA LYS A 201 14.15 17.54 1.22
C LYS A 201 12.86 16.77 1.45
N GLU A 202 11.83 17.06 0.67
CA GLU A 202 10.50 16.46 0.81
C GLU A 202 10.53 14.93 0.65
N LEU A 203 11.28 14.41 -0.33
CA LEU A 203 11.44 12.96 -0.50
C LEU A 203 12.10 12.30 0.72
N ARG A 204 13.08 12.96 1.33
CA ARG A 204 13.74 12.43 2.54
C ARG A 204 12.83 12.47 3.76
N GLU A 205 12.05 13.53 3.90
CA GLU A 205 11.05 13.63 4.98
C GLU A 205 10.00 12.53 4.82
N LYS A 206 9.54 12.29 3.59
CA LYS A 206 8.59 11.22 3.28
C LYS A 206 9.14 9.82 3.54
N ILE A 207 10.41 9.56 3.23
CA ILE A 207 11.09 8.33 3.63
C ILE A 207 11.12 8.19 5.16
N GLY A 208 11.38 9.28 5.89
CA GLY A 208 11.38 9.30 7.35
C GLY A 208 10.01 9.00 7.97
N GLU A 209 8.93 9.52 7.38
CA GLU A 209 7.55 9.25 7.81
C GLU A 209 7.20 7.75 7.74
N GLN A 210 7.83 7.00 6.83
CA GLN A 210 7.60 5.56 6.65
C GLN A 210 8.14 4.68 7.79
N LYS A 211 8.82 5.28 8.77
CA LYS A 211 9.20 4.58 10.02
C LYS A 211 7.98 3.98 10.72
N ILE A 212 6.88 4.72 10.83
CA ILE A 212 5.66 4.26 11.52
C ILE A 212 5.07 3.04 10.80
N THR A 213 5.01 3.11 9.46
CA THR A 213 4.54 1.98 8.64
C THR A 213 5.44 0.76 8.77
N LEU A 214 6.76 0.94 8.82
CA LEU A 214 7.70 -0.16 9.07
C LEU A 214 7.44 -0.81 10.43
N GLU A 215 7.25 -0.03 11.49
CA GLU A 215 6.96 -0.56 12.84
C GLU A 215 5.65 -1.38 12.84
N GLN A 216 4.62 -0.92 12.14
CA GLN A 216 3.36 -1.66 11.97
C GLN A 216 3.55 -2.96 11.17
N ILE A 217 4.37 -2.93 10.12
CA ILE A 217 4.71 -4.13 9.34
C ILE A 217 5.47 -5.14 10.20
N LEU A 218 6.48 -4.70 10.97
CA LEU A 218 7.25 -5.58 11.86
C LEU A 218 6.36 -6.21 12.93
N LEU A 219 5.43 -5.44 13.50
CA LEU A 219 4.41 -5.96 14.41
C LEU A 219 3.57 -7.06 13.72
N LEU A 220 3.10 -6.83 12.50
CA LEU A 220 2.36 -7.85 11.75
C LEU A 220 3.18 -9.12 11.55
N PHE A 221 4.48 -9.01 11.28
CA PHE A 221 5.36 -10.18 11.14
C PHE A 221 5.60 -10.92 12.45
N SER A 222 5.64 -10.23 13.59
CA SER A 222 5.80 -10.88 14.92
C SER A 222 4.68 -11.88 15.24
N PHE A 223 3.51 -11.71 14.61
CA PHE A 223 2.40 -12.65 14.72
C PHE A 223 2.61 -13.98 13.97
N TYR A 224 3.66 -14.09 13.16
CA TYR A 224 3.95 -15.24 12.31
C TYR A 224 5.34 -15.84 12.59
N GLU A 225 5.91 -15.66 13.77
CA GLU A 225 7.23 -16.22 14.14
C GLU A 225 7.33 -17.75 13.98
N SER A 226 6.20 -18.45 14.05
CA SER A 226 6.14 -19.91 13.86
C SER A 226 6.08 -20.35 12.39
N ASP A 227 5.87 -19.43 11.45
CA ASP A 227 5.91 -19.68 10.01
C ASP A 227 7.31 -19.37 9.48
N GLU A 228 8.11 -20.39 9.14
CA GLU A 228 9.50 -20.23 8.70
C GLU A 228 9.66 -19.23 7.54
N ASN A 229 8.71 -19.17 6.60
CA ASN A 229 8.81 -18.25 5.47
C ASN A 229 8.60 -16.80 5.91
N MET A 230 7.67 -16.56 6.83
CA MET A 230 7.41 -15.22 7.38
C MET A 230 8.52 -14.80 8.35
N ALA A 231 8.94 -15.70 9.22
CA ALA A 231 10.01 -15.46 10.19
C ALA A 231 11.35 -15.14 9.52
N SER A 232 11.62 -15.69 8.34
CA SER A 232 12.83 -15.34 7.56
C SER A 232 12.89 -13.89 7.07
N LEU A 233 11.80 -13.14 7.20
CA LEU A 233 11.69 -11.73 6.79
C LEU A 233 11.83 -10.74 7.97
N LEU A 234 11.95 -11.23 9.21
CA LEU A 234 12.31 -10.48 10.41
C LEU A 234 13.83 -10.42 10.59
#